data_AF-A0A533Q6X1-F1
#
_entry.id   AF-A0A533Q6X1-F1
#
_cell.length_a   1.000
_cell.length_b   1.000
_cell.length_c   1.000
_cell.angle_alpha   90.00
_cell.angle_beta   90.00
_cell.angle_gamma   90.00
#
_symmetry.space_group_name_H-M   'P 1'
#
loop_
_entity.id
_entity.type
_entity.pdbx_description
1 polymer ?
#
loop_
_entity_poly.entity_id
_entity_poly.type
_entity_poly.pdbx_seq_one_letter_code
_entity_poly.pdbx_strand_id
1 'polypeptide(L)' 'MKIAFFEIEAWERYELQALSEAYDVDFISETLATESVHQYANAGIVHSIPVEPRSRF' A
#
# COMPACT_ATOMS: atom_id res chain seq x y z
N MET A 1 6.40 11.45 7.83
CA MET A 1 6.33 11.17 6.37
C MET A 1 5.17 10.22 6.16
N LYS A 2 4.26 10.52 5.22
CA LYS A 2 3.07 9.71 4.97
C LYS A 2 3.29 8.76 3.79
N ILE A 3 2.94 7.48 3.96
CA ILE A 3 3.12 6.41 2.97
C ILE A 3 1.75 5.77 2.71
N ALA A 4 1.41 5.55 1.44
CA ALA A 4 0.19 4.83 1.06
C ALA A 4 0.54 3.57 0.26
N PHE A 5 0.13 2.41 0.78
CA PHE A 5 0.26 1.11 0.12
C PHE A 5 -1.07 0.73 -0.53
N PHE A 6 -1.06 0.52 -1.85
CA PHE A 6 -2.22 0.11 -2.63
C PHE A 6 -2.16 -1.37 -2.98
N GLU A 7 -3.33 -1.93 -3.29
CA GLU A 7 -3.50 -3.34 -3.69
C GLU A 7 -2.97 -4.32 -2.64
N ILE A 8 -2.99 -3.92 -1.37
CA ILE A 8 -2.39 -4.70 -0.31
C ILE A 8 -3.37 -5.75 0.25
N GLU A 9 -2.89 -6.99 0.38
CA GLU A 9 -3.61 -8.08 1.02
C GLU A 9 -3.42 -8.09 2.55
N ALA A 10 -4.27 -8.83 3.26
CA ALA A 10 -4.27 -8.87 4.72
C ALA A 10 -2.94 -9.39 5.33
N TRP A 11 -2.24 -10.30 4.64
CA TRP A 11 -0.96 -10.84 5.10
C TRP A 11 0.18 -9.84 4.88
N GLU A 12 0.20 -9.11 3.77
CA GLU A 12 1.18 -8.05 3.49
C GLU A 12 1.03 -6.90 4.48
N ARG A 13 -0.21 -6.55 4.83
CA ARG A 13 -0.48 -5.58 5.90
C ARG A 13 0.13 -6.02 7.23
N TYR A 14 0.08 -7.30 7.57
CA TYR A 14 0.68 -7.82 8.80
C TYR A 14 2.21 -7.69 8.78
N GLU A 15 2.86 -7.99 7.65
CA GLU A 15 4.31 -7.84 7.50
C GLU A 15 4.76 -6.36 7.55
N LEU A 16 3.98 -5.46 6.94
CA LEU A 16 4.26 -4.03 6.89
C LEU A 16 3.75 -3.27 8.12
N GLN A 17 3.08 -3.94 9.06
CA GLN A 17 2.50 -3.29 10.25
C GLN A 17 3.57 -2.61 11.10
N ALA A 18 4.78 -3.17 11.16
CA ALA A 18 5.91 -2.57 11.88
C ALA A 18 6.29 -1.18 11.33
N LEU A 19 6.05 -0.89 10.04
CA LEU A 19 6.31 0.43 9.47
C LEU A 19 5.36 1.50 10.00
N SER A 20 4.17 1.11 10.46
CA SER A 20 3.20 2.05 11.06
C SER A 20 3.64 2.58 12.43
N GLU A 21 4.66 1.99 13.06
CA GLU A 21 5.24 2.51 14.31
C GLU A 21 6.15 3.72 14.07
N ALA A 22 6.77 3.81 12.88
CA ALA A 22 7.74 4.85 12.53
C ALA A 22 7.18 5.88 11.54
N TYR A 23 6.14 5.52 10.79
CA TYR A 23 5.57 6.33 9.71
C TYR A 23 4.05 6.37 9.78
N ASP A 24 3.48 7.41 9.19
CA ASP A 24 2.03 7.52 9.00
C ASP A 24 1.66 6.71 7.74
N VAL A 25 1.10 5.52 7.93
CA VAL A 25 0.90 4.53 6.86
C VAL A 25 -0.59 4.27 6.63
N ASP A 26 -1.03 4.48 5.39
CA ASP A 26 -2.35 4.08 4.91
C ASP A 26 -2.25 2.76 4.12
N PHE A 27 -3.04 1.77 4.51
CA PHE A 27 -3.18 0.50 3.81
C PHE A 27 -4.49 0.47 3.04
N ILE A 28 -4.41 0.40 1.72
CA ILE A 28 -5.54 0.54 0.81
C ILE A 28 -5.60 -0.73 -0.04
N SER A 29 -6.72 -1.44 0.04
CA SER A 29 -6.92 -2.69 -0.71
C SER A 29 -7.37 -2.45 -2.16
N GLU A 30 -7.64 -1.19 -2.52
CA GLU A 30 -8.07 -0.80 -3.87
C GLU A 30 -6.87 -0.62 -4.81
N THR A 31 -7.11 -0.83 -6.10
CA THR A 31 -6.16 -0.53 -7.17
C THR A 31 -5.88 0.97 -7.25
N LEU A 32 -4.61 1.32 -7.40
CA LEU A 32 -4.20 2.71 -7.64
C LEU A 32 -4.69 3.13 -9.04
N ALA A 33 -5.88 3.74 -9.09
CA ALA A 33 -6.39 4.36 -10.29
C ALA A 33 -5.76 5.74 -10.50
N THR A 34 -5.39 6.06 -11.73
CA THR A 34 -4.79 7.35 -12.12
C THR A 34 -5.61 8.55 -11.66
N GLU A 35 -6.94 8.41 -11.66
CA GLU A 35 -7.90 9.44 -11.24
C GLU A 35 -7.88 9.70 -9.73
N SER A 36 -7.50 8.68 -8.95
CA SER A 36 -7.49 8.70 -7.48
C SER A 36 -6.15 9.18 -6.91
N VAL A 37 -5.09 9.26 -7.71
CA VAL A 37 -3.74 9.69 -7.28
C VAL A 37 -3.77 11.06 -6.58
N HIS A 38 -4.63 11.97 -7.03
CA HIS A 38 -4.79 13.30 -6.43
C HIS A 38 -5.29 13.27 -4.98
N GLN A 39 -6.04 12.23 -4.60
CA GLN A 39 -6.53 12.05 -3.22
C GLN A 39 -5.39 11.71 -2.25
N TYR A 40 -4.26 11.25 -2.79
CA TYR A 40 -3.07 10.85 -2.05
C TYR A 40 -1.88 11.77 -2.31
N ALA A 41 -2.12 12.98 -2.84
CA ALA A 41 -1.07 13.98 -3.10
C ALA A 41 -0.28 14.39 -1.84
N ASN A 42 -0.84 14.13 -0.65
CA ASN A 42 -0.18 14.37 0.64
C ASN A 42 0.69 13.19 1.11
N ALA A 43 0.64 12.03 0.44
CA ALA A 43 1.56 10.93 0.68
C ALA A 43 2.89 11.21 -0.03
N GLY A 44 3.98 11.15 0.73
CA GLY A 44 5.33 11.35 0.18
C GLY A 44 5.82 10.15 -0.64
N ILE A 45 5.20 8.98 -0.44
CA ILE A 45 5.50 7.73 -1.16
C ILE A 45 4.19 7.01 -1.44
N VAL A 46 3.97 6.65 -2.70
CA VAL A 46 2.88 5.79 -3.17
C VAL A 46 3.49 4.52 -3.74
N HIS A 47 3.09 3.35 -3.23
CA HIS A 47 3.61 2.06 -3.67
C HIS A 47 2.46 1.09 -3.95
N SER A 48 2.41 0.55 -5.17
CA SER A 48 1.54 -0.58 -5.54
C SER A 48 2.35 -1.86 -5.42
N ILE A 49 1.84 -2.85 -4.67
CA ILE A 49 2.50 -4.14 -4.59
C ILE A 49 2.00 -4.98 -5.77
N PRO A 50 2.87 -5.35 -6.73
CA PRO A 50 2.44 -6.16 -7.87
C PRO A 50 1.99 -7.54 -7.37
N VAL A 51 0.72 -7.86 -7.59
CA VAL A 51 0.16 -9.18 -7.31
C VAL A 51 0.72 -10.16 -8.36
N GLU A 52 1.94 -10.65 -8.16
CA GLU A 52 2.39 -11.83 -8.90
C GLU A 52 1.57 -13.03 -8.42
N PRO A 53 0.92 -13.78 -9.32
CA PRO A 53 0.22 -14.99 -8.95
C PRO A 53 1.27 -15.99 -8.45
N ARG A 54 1.44 -16.08 -7.12
CA ARG A 54 2.28 -17.10 -6.51
C ARG A 54 1.71 -18.46 -6.92
N SER A 55 2.41 -19.10 -7.85
CA SER A 55 2.20 -20.50 -8.21
C SER A 55 2.18 -21.29 -6.90
N ARG A 56 1.00 -21.81 -6.54
CA ARG A 56 0.81 -22.67 -5.37
C ARG A 56 1.74 -23.88 -5.54
N PHE A 57 2.81 -23.92 -4.77
CA PHE A 57 3.58 -25.13 -4.51
C PHE A 57 3.17 -25.69 -3.15
#